data_AF-A0A7S1N4B3-F1
#
_entry.id   AF-A0A7S1N4B3-F1
#
_cell.length_a   1.000
_cell.length_b   1.000
_cell.length_c   1.000
_cell.angle_alpha   90.00
_cell.angle_beta   90.00
_cell.angle_gamma   90.00
#
_symmetry.space_group_name_H-M   'P 1'
#
loop_
_entity.id
_entity.type
_entity.pdbx_description
1 polymer ?
#
loop_
_entity_poly.entity_id
_entity_poly.type
_entity_poly.pdbx_seq_one_letter_code
_entity_poly.pdbx_strand_id
1 'polypeptide(L)'
;ADAPALPAGTAADPAPSEAAPQPLRTRGRPRKILMDPPGPSASDAGAAAGETDPPALSFDFVDPRDVQVLLGDMVRGGTGTILPEGLHTLPEQDRQRLKAELPPIFIPSKGRSGYLYGTVQLFLLTGIPFTIVVEPQEAEAYTAWLEGRENCRVAILPKNDQGVSFARNYILEQLVTPEVDWFWIMDDDVNTFREKDPDSDRTNLICPWIMFNTINPACRLSNKVALIGLEYDQFAWSSPEHSDWSTNSYTNVCLLMSNKVLRELGIRYRGRVREDYDLSLQFITKGYKSQRSRKVSFRAPAMGTNKGGMKPYYDTQEAEIIANNKRFVDEWYPLCEEQLKGKDQRPDIRVKWQQMDKLLPLYHFYKTQTKISAMFSRKPKPCPQVGAGGFPEAPAKTPEATEATQATEGVDLAEAVVVMVE
;
A
#
# COMPACT_ATOMS: atom_id res chain seq x y z
N ALA A 1 -26.51 -43.27 -31.82
CA ALA A 1 -27.04 -43.44 -33.18
C ALA A 1 -28.51 -43.04 -33.14
N ASP A 2 -28.94 -42.36 -34.18
CA ASP A 2 -30.33 -42.00 -34.52
C ASP A 2 -30.86 -40.66 -34.00
N ALA A 3 -30.69 -39.67 -34.88
CA ALA A 3 -31.46 -38.44 -34.97
C ALA A 3 -32.91 -38.71 -35.44
N PRO A 4 -33.80 -37.72 -35.27
CA PRO A 4 -34.71 -37.35 -36.35
C PRO A 4 -34.71 -35.82 -36.56
N ALA A 5 -34.39 -35.34 -37.77
CA ALA A 5 -35.33 -35.07 -38.87
C ALA A 5 -36.02 -33.69 -38.77
N LEU A 6 -35.59 -32.80 -39.65
CA LEU A 6 -36.20 -31.50 -39.97
C LEU A 6 -37.59 -31.69 -40.63
N PRO A 7 -38.45 -30.66 -40.57
CA PRO A 7 -39.37 -30.37 -41.65
C PRO A 7 -39.06 -29.02 -42.32
N ALA A 8 -38.94 -29.05 -43.66
CA ALA A 8 -39.29 -27.95 -44.56
C ALA A 8 -40.81 -27.70 -44.46
N GLY A 9 -41.41 -26.53 -44.63
CA GLY A 9 -41.00 -25.24 -45.19
C GLY A 9 -42.25 -24.69 -45.88
N THR A 10 -42.66 -23.44 -45.62
CA THR A 10 -43.67 -22.75 -46.46
C THR A 10 -43.51 -21.22 -46.42
N ALA A 11 -43.36 -20.68 -47.63
CA ALA A 11 -43.81 -19.38 -48.16
C ALA A 11 -43.04 -18.08 -47.80
N ALA A 12 -42.42 -17.52 -48.86
CA ALA A 12 -42.04 -16.12 -49.11
C ALA A 12 -43.27 -15.18 -49.02
N ASP A 13 -43.23 -13.85 -48.87
CA ASP A 13 -42.33 -12.71 -49.17
C ASP A 13 -42.84 -11.51 -48.29
N PRO A 14 -42.33 -10.25 -48.31
CA PRO A 14 -41.26 -9.65 -49.10
C PRO A 14 -40.19 -8.89 -48.28
N ALA A 15 -39.06 -8.61 -48.92
CA ALA A 15 -37.98 -7.76 -48.42
C ALA A 15 -38.39 -6.29 -48.20
N PRO A 16 -37.89 -5.64 -47.13
CA PRO A 16 -37.72 -4.19 -47.11
C PRO A 16 -36.26 -3.78 -47.36
N SER A 17 -36.17 -2.78 -48.24
CA SER A 17 -35.06 -1.98 -48.72
C SER A 17 -33.70 -2.01 -48.00
N GLU A 18 -32.65 -2.17 -48.81
CA GLU A 18 -31.29 -1.75 -48.53
C GLU A 18 -31.24 -0.28 -48.07
N ALA A 19 -30.99 -0.08 -46.77
CA ALA A 19 -30.50 1.19 -46.26
C ALA A 19 -28.96 1.19 -46.36
N ALA A 20 -28.44 2.21 -47.03
CA ALA A 20 -27.02 2.42 -47.31
C ALA A 20 -26.12 2.28 -46.07
N PRO A 21 -24.89 1.74 -46.22
CA PRO A 21 -23.95 1.62 -45.11
C PRO A 21 -23.52 3.01 -44.65
N GLN A 22 -23.82 3.34 -43.39
CA GLN A 22 -23.25 4.52 -42.75
C GLN A 22 -21.73 4.37 -42.64
N PRO A 23 -20.95 5.43 -42.91
CA PRO A 23 -19.50 5.32 -42.94
C PRO A 23 -18.95 4.95 -41.56
N LEU A 24 -18.11 3.91 -41.54
CA LEU A 24 -17.22 3.62 -40.41
C LEU A 24 -16.51 4.91 -40.01
N ARG A 25 -16.82 5.45 -38.82
CA ARG A 25 -15.96 6.41 -38.16
C ARG A 25 -14.65 5.70 -37.85
N THR A 26 -13.64 5.96 -38.68
CA THR A 26 -12.25 5.67 -38.37
C THR A 26 -11.93 6.34 -37.04
N ARG A 27 -11.85 5.55 -35.96
CA ARG A 27 -11.33 6.02 -34.68
C ARG A 27 -9.86 6.37 -34.92
N GLY A 28 -9.60 7.67 -34.97
CA GLY A 28 -8.24 8.20 -34.99
C GLY A 28 -7.44 7.59 -33.84
N ARG A 29 -6.19 7.20 -34.13
CA ARG A 29 -5.20 6.79 -33.13
C ARG A 29 -5.22 7.79 -31.96
N PRO A 30 -5.23 7.34 -30.69
CA PRO A 30 -5.00 8.27 -29.60
C PRO A 30 -3.59 8.84 -29.76
N ARG A 31 -3.50 10.15 -29.98
CA ARG A 31 -2.24 10.89 -29.80
C ARG A 31 -1.85 10.72 -28.34
N LYS A 32 -0.63 10.22 -28.09
CA LYS A 32 0.05 10.37 -26.79
C LYS A 32 0.09 11.85 -26.46
N ILE A 33 -0.79 12.31 -25.59
CA ILE A 33 -0.66 13.61 -24.94
C ILE A 33 0.20 13.37 -23.71
N LEU A 34 1.48 13.68 -23.83
CA LEU A 34 2.39 13.82 -22.70
C LEU A 34 2.00 15.14 -22.01
N MET A 35 1.28 15.07 -20.88
CA MET A 35 1.09 16.23 -20.02
C MET A 35 1.91 16.02 -18.74
N ASP A 36 2.93 16.84 -18.57
CA ASP A 36 3.61 16.99 -17.30
C ASP A 36 2.76 17.86 -16.36
N PRO A 37 2.72 17.55 -15.06
CA PRO A 37 2.03 18.39 -14.08
C PRO A 37 2.81 19.70 -13.81
N PRO A 38 2.12 20.82 -13.55
CA PRO A 38 2.76 22.11 -13.30
C PRO A 38 3.43 22.16 -11.91
N GLY A 39 4.64 22.72 -11.87
CA GLY A 39 5.39 23.01 -10.65
C GLY A 39 4.93 24.30 -9.94
N PRO A 40 5.25 24.50 -8.65
CA PRO A 40 4.81 25.65 -7.89
C PRO A 40 5.72 26.88 -8.08
N SER A 41 5.12 28.05 -8.28
CA SER A 41 5.79 29.36 -8.24
C SER A 41 5.63 30.02 -6.87
N ALA A 42 6.72 30.58 -6.36
CA ALA A 42 6.86 31.29 -5.09
C ALA A 42 6.16 32.68 -5.09
N SER A 43 5.59 33.07 -3.93
CA SER A 43 5.94 34.20 -3.05
C SER A 43 5.52 35.62 -3.49
N ASP A 44 4.66 36.29 -2.70
CA ASP A 44 5.09 37.40 -1.83
C ASP A 44 3.96 38.11 -1.02
N ALA A 45 4.36 38.56 0.17
CA ALA A 45 3.95 39.74 0.96
C ALA A 45 2.61 39.82 1.73
N GLY A 46 2.71 39.65 3.07
CA GLY A 46 2.63 40.78 4.03
C GLY A 46 1.30 41.08 4.74
N ALA A 47 1.26 40.96 6.08
CA ALA A 47 0.64 41.93 7.00
C ALA A 47 0.79 41.50 8.48
N ALA A 48 0.73 42.48 9.37
CA ALA A 48 1.27 42.51 10.72
C ALA A 48 0.29 42.16 11.87
N ALA A 49 0.91 42.01 13.05
CA ALA A 49 0.46 41.81 14.43
C ALA A 49 -0.90 42.37 14.90
N GLY A 50 -1.47 41.68 15.91
CA GLY A 50 -2.44 42.23 16.87
C GLY A 50 -2.91 41.17 17.88
N GLU A 51 -2.40 41.24 19.12
CA GLU A 51 -2.86 40.48 20.29
C GLU A 51 -4.27 40.92 20.75
N THR A 52 -5.14 39.98 21.08
CA THR A 52 -6.15 40.08 22.17
C THR A 52 -6.68 38.68 22.52
N ASP A 53 -6.53 38.25 23.77
CA ASP A 53 -7.39 37.26 24.46
C ASP A 53 -8.53 38.02 25.19
N PRO A 54 -9.59 37.39 25.73
CA PRO A 54 -10.25 36.08 25.54
C PRO A 54 -11.82 36.25 25.43
N PRO A 55 -12.72 35.22 25.51
CA PRO A 55 -13.11 34.62 26.80
C PRO A 55 -13.46 33.12 26.77
N ALA A 56 -13.48 32.51 27.96
CA ALA A 56 -13.91 31.12 28.22
C ALA A 56 -15.38 30.88 27.83
N LEU A 57 -15.65 29.74 27.18
CA LEU A 57 -17.00 29.27 26.86
C LEU A 57 -17.16 27.80 27.28
N SER A 58 -17.99 27.59 28.29
CA SER A 58 -18.60 26.32 28.65
C SER A 58 -19.64 25.94 27.59
N PHE A 59 -19.62 24.71 27.05
CA PHE A 59 -20.74 24.20 26.26
C PHE A 59 -21.02 22.72 26.53
N ASP A 60 -22.16 22.54 27.20
CA ASP A 60 -22.99 21.35 27.23
C ASP A 60 -23.73 21.17 25.87
N PHE A 61 -23.86 19.91 25.45
CA PHE A 61 -24.80 19.32 24.48
C PHE A 61 -24.91 19.93 23.05
N VAL A 62 -24.52 19.15 22.04
CA VAL A 62 -24.61 19.48 20.60
C VAL A 62 -26.06 19.46 20.08
N ASP A 63 -26.46 20.54 19.39
CA ASP A 63 -27.75 20.76 18.72
C ASP A 63 -27.78 20.07 17.34
N PRO A 64 -28.86 19.35 16.95
CA PRO A 64 -29.01 18.72 15.64
C PRO A 64 -28.89 19.66 14.42
N ARG A 65 -28.91 20.98 14.60
CA ARG A 65 -28.74 21.98 13.53
C ARG A 65 -27.27 22.26 13.17
N ASP A 66 -26.32 21.83 14.00
CA ASP A 66 -24.88 21.97 13.72
C ASP A 66 -24.37 21.02 12.62
N VAL A 67 -25.21 20.06 12.20
CA VAL A 67 -24.92 19.18 11.05
C VAL A 67 -25.14 19.92 9.71
N GLN A 68 -25.94 20.98 9.69
CA GLN A 68 -26.32 21.68 8.45
C GLN A 68 -25.30 22.75 8.02
N VAL A 69 -24.52 23.29 8.95
CA VAL A 69 -23.45 24.27 8.64
C VAL A 69 -22.20 23.57 8.07
N LEU A 70 -21.98 22.29 8.41
CA LEU A 70 -20.92 21.45 7.82
C LEU A 70 -21.13 21.14 6.33
N LEU A 71 -22.35 21.29 5.80
CA LEU A 71 -22.67 21.07 4.38
C LEU A 71 -22.62 22.35 3.54
N GLY A 72 -22.70 23.54 4.16
CA GLY A 72 -22.83 24.83 3.45
C GLY A 72 -21.53 25.44 2.95
N ASP A 73 -20.43 25.29 3.71
CA ASP A 73 -19.15 25.95 3.38
C ASP A 73 -18.17 25.07 2.58
N MET A 74 -18.53 23.82 2.29
CA MET A 74 -17.75 22.92 1.41
C MET A 74 -17.91 23.24 -0.08
N VAL A 75 -18.80 24.17 -0.43
CA VAL A 75 -19.19 24.48 -1.82
C VAL A 75 -18.31 25.57 -2.48
N ARG A 76 -17.48 26.30 -1.73
CA ARG A 76 -16.67 27.40 -2.28
C ARG A 76 -15.17 27.13 -2.26
N GLY A 77 -14.74 26.22 -3.13
CA GLY A 77 -13.39 26.25 -3.71
C GLY A 77 -12.43 25.18 -3.22
N GLY A 78 -12.16 24.20 -4.09
CA GLY A 78 -10.93 23.41 -4.10
C GLY A 78 -10.75 22.41 -2.95
N THR A 79 -11.05 21.13 -3.23
CA THR A 79 -10.71 19.95 -2.39
C THR A 79 -11.54 19.69 -1.12
N GLY A 80 -12.78 20.18 -1.06
CA GLY A 80 -13.76 19.80 -0.02
C GLY A 80 -14.63 18.60 -0.42
N THR A 81 -14.54 17.50 0.31
CA THR A 81 -15.36 16.29 0.13
C THR A 81 -16.80 16.51 0.59
N ILE A 82 -17.69 16.91 -0.31
CA ILE A 82 -19.14 16.80 -0.07
C ILE A 82 -19.47 15.29 -0.02
N LEU A 83 -19.98 14.79 1.11
CA LEU A 83 -20.79 13.57 1.09
C LEU A 83 -22.13 13.98 0.46
N PRO A 84 -22.46 13.57 -0.78
CA PRO A 84 -23.71 13.96 -1.39
C PRO A 84 -24.88 13.46 -0.54
N GLU A 85 -25.91 14.30 -0.41
CA GLU A 85 -27.23 13.83 0.01
C GLU A 85 -27.62 12.63 -0.88
N GLY A 86 -27.86 11.47 -0.26
CA GLY A 86 -28.21 10.25 -0.99
C GLY A 86 -27.06 9.26 -1.21
N LEU A 87 -25.93 9.37 -0.51
CA LEU A 87 -24.94 8.27 -0.43
C LEU A 87 -25.67 7.02 0.06
N HIS A 88 -25.90 6.03 -0.82
CA HIS A 88 -26.68 4.81 -0.56
C HIS A 88 -26.38 4.25 0.83
N THR A 89 -27.25 4.57 1.79
CA THR A 89 -27.07 4.05 3.14
C THR A 89 -27.58 2.63 3.11
N LEU A 90 -26.69 1.68 3.43
CA LEU A 90 -27.14 0.31 3.67
C LEU A 90 -28.24 0.34 4.74
N PRO A 91 -29.30 -0.46 4.63
CA PRO A 91 -30.30 -0.60 5.69
C PRO A 91 -29.64 -0.76 7.07
N GLU A 92 -30.27 -0.23 8.13
CA GLU A 92 -29.70 -0.28 9.48
C GLU A 92 -29.33 -1.70 9.92
N GLN A 93 -30.14 -2.70 9.54
CA GLN A 93 -29.87 -4.10 9.79
C GLN A 93 -28.55 -4.57 9.13
N ASP A 94 -28.30 -4.15 7.89
CA ASP A 94 -27.05 -4.47 7.19
C ASP A 94 -25.85 -3.77 7.83
N ARG A 95 -26.02 -2.53 8.31
CA ARG A 95 -24.96 -1.83 9.04
C ARG A 95 -24.62 -2.52 10.35
N GLN A 96 -25.62 -2.96 11.12
CA GLN A 96 -25.39 -3.68 12.37
C GLN A 96 -24.70 -5.03 12.13
N ARG A 97 -25.15 -5.77 11.11
CA ARG A 97 -24.48 -7.01 10.68
C ARG A 97 -23.02 -6.75 10.29
N LEU A 98 -22.78 -5.75 9.44
CA LEU A 98 -21.43 -5.40 9.01
C LEU A 98 -20.57 -4.94 10.18
N LYS A 99 -21.10 -4.16 11.11
CA LYS A 99 -20.39 -3.72 12.31
C LYS A 99 -19.92 -4.90 13.15
N ALA A 100 -20.73 -5.95 13.28
CA ALA A 100 -20.35 -7.17 14.00
C ALA A 100 -19.29 -8.01 13.27
N GLU A 101 -19.27 -7.96 11.94
CA GLU A 101 -18.33 -8.71 11.10
C GLU A 101 -17.08 -7.90 10.70
N LEU A 102 -17.03 -6.60 11.03
CA LEU A 102 -16.01 -5.67 10.57
C LEU A 102 -14.66 -6.00 11.21
N PRO A 103 -13.62 -6.32 10.42
CA PRO A 103 -12.27 -6.43 10.93
C PRO A 103 -11.84 -5.13 11.63
N PRO A 104 -11.11 -5.17 12.77
CA PRO A 104 -10.65 -3.97 13.45
C PRO A 104 -9.88 -3.04 12.51
N ILE A 105 -10.13 -1.73 12.62
CA ILE A 105 -9.49 -0.72 11.77
C ILE A 105 -8.53 0.13 12.61
N PHE A 106 -7.30 0.25 12.14
CA PHE A 106 -6.27 1.08 12.76
C PHE A 106 -5.84 2.20 11.81
N ILE A 107 -5.74 3.42 12.33
CA ILE A 107 -5.37 4.61 11.56
C ILE A 107 -4.16 5.26 12.23
N PRO A 108 -2.91 5.02 11.78
CA PRO A 108 -1.78 5.84 12.20
C PRO A 108 -1.99 7.27 11.71
N SER A 109 -1.90 8.24 12.63
CA SER A 109 -2.12 9.65 12.30
C SER A 109 -1.09 10.53 13.00
N LYS A 110 -0.67 11.59 12.31
CA LYS A 110 0.27 12.58 12.82
C LYS A 110 0.01 13.96 12.24
N GLY A 111 -0.10 14.97 13.10
CA GLY A 111 -0.24 16.38 12.71
C GLY A 111 -1.59 16.76 12.10
N ARG A 112 -2.62 15.94 12.32
CA ARG A 112 -3.96 16.09 11.72
C ARG A 112 -5.10 16.06 12.74
N SER A 113 -4.84 16.36 14.00
CA SER A 113 -5.91 16.59 14.99
C SER A 113 -6.80 17.76 14.54
N GLY A 114 -8.11 17.57 14.56
CA GLY A 114 -9.08 18.60 14.15
C GLY A 114 -9.30 18.70 12.64
N TYR A 115 -8.68 17.84 11.83
CA TYR A 115 -8.92 17.82 10.39
C TYR A 115 -10.37 17.43 10.08
N LEU A 116 -11.11 18.34 9.45
CA LEU A 116 -12.52 18.15 9.08
C LEU A 116 -12.69 17.37 7.75
N TYR A 117 -11.63 16.74 7.27
CA TYR A 117 -11.61 15.90 6.08
C TYR A 117 -10.61 14.76 6.25
N GLY A 118 -10.68 13.75 5.38
CA GLY A 118 -9.86 12.56 5.46
C GLY A 118 -10.55 11.39 6.17
N THR A 119 -9.80 10.32 6.41
CA THR A 119 -10.34 9.01 6.81
C THR A 119 -11.07 9.08 8.15
N VAL A 120 -10.52 9.83 9.12
CA VAL A 120 -11.11 9.99 10.46
C VAL A 120 -12.50 10.62 10.35
N GLN A 121 -12.62 11.73 9.61
CA GLN A 121 -13.90 12.41 9.44
C GLN A 121 -14.92 11.53 8.70
N LEU A 122 -14.50 10.82 7.65
CA LEU A 122 -15.38 9.87 6.95
C LEU A 122 -15.96 8.83 7.91
N PHE A 123 -15.14 8.28 8.81
CA PHE A 123 -15.58 7.22 9.73
C PHE A 123 -16.41 7.76 10.89
N LEU A 124 -16.11 8.95 11.41
CA LEU A 124 -16.96 9.65 12.38
C LEU A 124 -18.36 9.88 11.80
N LEU A 125 -18.46 10.43 10.59
CA LEU A 125 -19.74 10.73 9.95
C LEU A 125 -20.55 9.48 9.57
N THR A 126 -19.88 8.35 9.36
CA THR A 126 -20.53 7.08 8.98
C THR A 126 -20.68 6.09 10.12
N GLY A 127 -20.25 6.43 11.34
CA GLY A 127 -20.37 5.58 12.53
C GLY A 127 -19.51 4.31 12.48
N ILE A 128 -18.48 4.27 11.65
CA ILE A 128 -17.59 3.12 11.49
C ILE A 128 -16.61 3.09 12.67
N PRO A 129 -16.49 1.96 13.39
CA PRO A 129 -15.59 1.88 14.54
C PRO A 129 -14.12 1.79 14.09
N PHE A 130 -13.25 2.62 14.67
CA PHE A 130 -11.81 2.58 14.40
C PHE A 130 -10.97 2.91 15.64
N THR A 131 -9.68 2.55 15.59
CA THR A 131 -8.67 2.98 16.56
C THR A 131 -7.67 3.89 15.85
N ILE A 132 -7.57 5.14 16.28
CA ILE A 132 -6.54 6.06 15.80
C ILE A 132 -5.28 5.87 16.64
N VAL A 133 -4.12 5.85 15.99
CA VAL A 133 -2.82 5.59 16.63
C VAL A 133 -1.94 6.83 16.46
N VAL A 134 -1.61 7.46 17.58
CA VAL A 134 -1.00 8.81 17.60
C VAL A 134 0.27 8.84 18.45
N GLU A 135 1.14 9.81 18.18
CA GLU A 135 2.36 10.00 18.97
C GLU A 135 2.05 10.62 20.35
N PRO A 136 2.85 10.33 21.40
CA PRO A 136 2.66 10.90 22.74
C PRO A 136 2.43 12.41 22.75
N GLN A 137 3.20 13.16 21.96
CA GLN A 137 3.12 14.62 21.91
C GLN A 137 1.81 15.17 21.31
N GLU A 138 1.02 14.33 20.63
CA GLU A 138 -0.25 14.72 20.03
C GLU A 138 -1.46 14.09 20.73
N ALA A 139 -1.22 13.22 21.72
CA ALA A 139 -2.26 12.45 22.39
C ALA A 139 -3.36 13.35 22.99
N GLU A 140 -2.98 14.46 23.63
CA GLU A 140 -3.92 15.41 24.21
C GLU A 140 -4.82 16.05 23.13
N ALA A 141 -4.24 16.57 22.06
CA ALA A 141 -4.97 17.22 20.98
C ALA A 141 -5.96 16.26 20.27
N TYR A 142 -5.54 15.01 20.01
CA TYR A 142 -6.43 14.01 19.42
C TYR A 142 -7.51 13.53 20.40
N THR A 143 -7.20 13.39 21.68
CA THR A 143 -8.17 12.97 22.70
C THR A 143 -9.26 14.04 22.86
N ALA A 144 -8.87 15.31 22.96
CA ALA A 144 -9.82 16.42 23.02
C ALA A 144 -10.69 16.51 21.76
N TRP A 145 -10.10 16.35 20.57
CA TRP A 145 -10.85 16.38 19.32
C TRP A 145 -11.89 15.25 19.21
N LEU A 146 -11.55 14.06 19.73
CA LEU A 146 -12.37 12.87 19.63
C LEU A 146 -13.21 12.60 20.88
N GLU A 147 -13.24 13.54 21.81
CA GLU A 147 -14.01 13.42 23.04
C GLU A 147 -15.52 13.26 22.73
N GLY A 148 -16.18 12.35 23.46
CA GLY A 148 -17.60 12.04 23.26
C GLY A 148 -17.93 11.22 22.01
N ARG A 149 -16.95 10.82 21.19
CA ARG A 149 -17.19 10.01 19.98
C ARG A 149 -17.15 8.52 20.30
N GLU A 150 -18.29 7.85 20.22
CA GLU A 150 -18.44 6.43 20.59
C GLU A 150 -17.77 5.44 19.63
N ASN A 151 -17.59 5.81 18.35
CA ASN A 151 -17.05 4.93 17.31
C ASN A 151 -15.53 5.09 17.11
N CYS A 152 -14.81 5.71 18.04
CA CYS A 152 -13.36 5.83 17.93
C CYS A 152 -12.66 5.54 19.26
N ARG A 153 -11.41 5.09 19.16
CA ARG A 153 -10.51 4.90 20.30
C ARG A 153 -9.16 5.53 19.97
N VAL A 154 -8.52 6.16 20.93
CA VAL A 154 -7.17 6.71 20.79
C VAL A 154 -6.17 5.73 21.42
N ALA A 155 -5.20 5.27 20.62
CA ALA A 155 -4.06 4.50 21.09
C ALA A 155 -2.79 5.35 20.97
N ILE A 156 -2.03 5.42 22.06
CA ILE A 156 -0.84 6.27 22.16
C ILE A 156 0.40 5.41 21.93
N LEU A 157 1.25 5.83 20.99
CA LEU A 157 2.54 5.21 20.73
C LEU A 157 3.49 5.43 21.92
N PRO A 158 4.53 4.60 22.11
CA PRO A 158 5.46 4.78 23.22
C PRO A 158 6.55 5.84 22.97
N LYS A 159 6.71 6.32 21.72
CA LYS A 159 7.78 7.27 21.33
C LYS A 159 7.30 8.22 20.23
N ASN A 160 7.84 9.44 20.22
CA ASN A 160 7.65 10.43 19.16
C ASN A 160 8.59 10.18 17.97
N ASP A 161 8.21 10.65 16.80
CA ASP A 161 9.06 10.84 15.61
C ASP A 161 9.78 9.59 15.06
N GLN A 162 9.26 8.38 15.37
CA GLN A 162 9.87 7.13 14.90
C GLN A 162 9.45 6.73 13.47
N GLY A 163 8.56 7.49 12.84
CA GLY A 163 8.07 7.27 11.48
C GLY A 163 6.93 6.25 11.37
N VAL A 164 6.32 6.18 10.19
CA VAL A 164 5.10 5.39 9.96
C VAL A 164 5.30 3.88 10.16
N SER A 165 6.45 3.33 9.76
CA SER A 165 6.77 1.91 9.97
C SER A 165 6.77 1.53 11.45
N PHE A 166 7.20 2.44 12.34
CA PHE A 166 7.15 2.22 13.78
C PHE A 166 5.71 2.17 14.28
N ALA A 167 4.87 3.13 13.88
CA ALA A 167 3.47 3.16 14.24
C ALA A 167 2.72 1.90 13.75
N ARG A 168 2.97 1.49 12.51
CA ARG A 168 2.38 0.29 11.93
C ARG A 168 2.87 -0.98 12.63
N ASN A 169 4.17 -1.10 12.95
CA ASN A 169 4.67 -2.24 13.73
C ASN A 169 4.09 -2.27 15.15
N TYR A 170 3.89 -1.12 15.80
CA TYR A 170 3.19 -1.07 17.09
C TYR A 170 1.76 -1.60 16.99
N ILE A 171 1.03 -1.26 15.92
CA ILE A 171 -0.29 -1.85 15.63
C ILE A 171 -0.19 -3.38 15.54
N LEU A 172 0.73 -3.89 14.71
CA LEU A 172 0.91 -5.32 14.48
C LEU A 172 1.24 -6.09 15.77
N GLU A 173 2.04 -5.49 16.65
CA GLU A 173 2.61 -6.17 17.81
C GLU A 173 1.77 -6.01 19.08
N GLN A 174 1.19 -4.82 19.28
CA GLN A 174 0.60 -4.44 20.57
C GLN A 174 -0.92 -4.27 20.51
N LEU A 175 -1.50 -3.96 19.34
CA LEU A 175 -2.93 -3.66 19.23
C LEU A 175 -3.74 -4.79 18.59
N VAL A 176 -3.19 -5.49 17.60
CA VAL A 176 -3.85 -6.63 16.97
C VAL A 176 -3.62 -7.87 17.82
N THR A 177 -4.65 -8.37 18.50
CA THR A 177 -4.53 -9.56 19.35
C THR A 177 -4.47 -10.86 18.52
N PRO A 178 -3.99 -11.99 19.07
CA PRO A 178 -3.92 -13.25 18.33
C PRO A 178 -5.26 -13.81 17.83
N GLU A 179 -6.38 -13.43 18.46
CA GLU A 179 -7.73 -13.89 18.13
C GLU A 179 -8.34 -13.15 16.93
N VAL A 180 -7.77 -12.01 16.54
CA VAL A 180 -8.20 -11.26 15.37
C VAL A 180 -7.68 -11.96 14.12
N ASP A 181 -8.55 -12.47 13.26
CA ASP A 181 -8.12 -13.15 12.02
C ASP A 181 -7.58 -12.17 10.96
N TRP A 182 -8.32 -11.06 10.78
CA TRP A 182 -8.04 -10.02 9.80
C TRP A 182 -8.21 -8.65 10.44
N PHE A 183 -7.47 -7.66 9.94
CA PHE A 183 -7.58 -6.27 10.39
C PHE A 183 -7.17 -5.31 9.29
N TRP A 184 -7.66 -4.07 9.37
CA TRP A 184 -7.34 -2.99 8.48
C TRP A 184 -6.26 -2.06 9.08
N ILE A 185 -5.33 -1.64 8.25
CA ILE A 185 -4.54 -0.43 8.46
C ILE A 185 -4.89 0.56 7.34
N MET A 186 -5.25 1.78 7.72
CA MET A 186 -5.60 2.84 6.78
C MET A 186 -4.85 4.12 7.09
N ASP A 187 -4.32 4.81 6.08
CA ASP A 187 -3.80 6.16 6.27
C ASP A 187 -4.95 7.13 6.59
N ASP A 188 -4.62 8.23 7.24
CA ASP A 188 -5.57 9.17 7.82
C ASP A 188 -6.13 10.22 6.83
N ASP A 189 -5.62 10.27 5.61
CA ASP A 189 -5.95 11.28 4.60
C ASP A 189 -6.64 10.72 3.34
N VAL A 190 -7.37 9.61 3.48
CA VAL A 190 -8.29 9.16 2.41
C VAL A 190 -9.52 10.07 2.37
N ASN A 191 -9.71 10.73 1.23
CA ASN A 191 -10.79 11.69 1.04
C ASN A 191 -12.13 11.02 0.72
N THR A 192 -12.13 9.98 -0.12
CA THR A 192 -13.36 9.31 -0.59
C THR A 192 -13.10 7.88 -1.02
N PHE A 193 -14.11 7.02 -0.93
CA PHE A 193 -14.14 5.70 -1.57
C PHE A 193 -15.05 5.71 -2.79
N ARG A 194 -14.70 4.92 -3.81
CA ARG A 194 -15.45 4.84 -5.05
C ARG A 194 -15.59 3.40 -5.53
N GLU A 195 -16.65 3.13 -6.29
CA GLU A 195 -16.86 1.86 -6.98
C GLU A 195 -16.83 2.10 -8.49
N LYS A 196 -16.18 1.20 -9.23
CA LYS A 196 -16.19 1.20 -10.69
C LYS A 196 -17.60 0.90 -11.20
N ASP A 197 -18.07 1.75 -12.09
CA ASP A 197 -19.32 1.53 -12.82
C ASP A 197 -19.12 0.34 -13.78
N PRO A 198 -19.95 -0.72 -13.71
CA PRO A 198 -19.83 -1.85 -14.62
C PRO A 198 -20.05 -1.49 -16.09
N ASP A 199 -20.82 -0.42 -16.36
CA ASP A 199 -21.25 -0.03 -17.71
C ASP A 199 -20.45 1.16 -18.26
N SER A 200 -19.47 1.69 -17.51
CA SER A 200 -18.67 2.83 -17.96
C SER A 200 -17.24 2.86 -17.41
N ASP A 201 -16.37 3.68 -18.01
CA ASP A 201 -15.02 3.95 -17.50
C ASP A 201 -15.02 4.98 -16.34
N ARG A 202 -16.12 5.06 -15.58
CA ARG A 202 -16.30 6.00 -14.47
C ARG A 202 -16.34 5.25 -13.14
N THR A 203 -16.22 6.05 -12.08
CA THR A 203 -16.23 5.58 -10.70
C THR A 203 -17.22 6.42 -9.90
N ASN A 204 -18.14 5.74 -9.23
CA ASN A 204 -19.20 6.37 -8.43
C ASN A 204 -18.75 6.51 -6.98
N LEU A 205 -19.10 7.63 -6.34
CA LEU A 205 -18.81 7.83 -4.92
C LEU A 205 -19.66 6.87 -4.09
N ILE A 206 -19.04 6.19 -3.12
CA ILE A 206 -19.72 5.23 -2.25
C ILE A 206 -19.49 5.54 -0.78
N CYS A 207 -20.44 5.10 0.04
CA CYS A 207 -20.29 5.03 1.49
C CYS A 207 -19.18 4.04 1.87
N PRO A 208 -18.33 4.32 2.88
CA PRO A 208 -17.30 3.36 3.27
C PRO A 208 -17.87 2.01 3.74
N TRP A 209 -19.11 1.96 4.25
CA TRP A 209 -19.80 0.71 4.53
C TRP A 209 -19.97 -0.20 3.30
N ILE A 210 -20.22 0.39 2.12
CA ILE A 210 -20.30 -0.36 0.86
C ILE A 210 -18.93 -0.93 0.50
N MET A 211 -17.86 -0.14 0.68
CA MET A 211 -16.49 -0.62 0.46
C MET A 211 -16.19 -1.85 1.34
N PHE A 212 -16.49 -1.78 2.64
CA PHE A 212 -16.25 -2.91 3.55
C PHE A 212 -17.10 -4.14 3.18
N ASN A 213 -18.39 -3.93 2.85
CA ASN A 213 -19.26 -5.02 2.41
C ASN A 213 -18.76 -5.70 1.13
N THR A 214 -18.17 -4.95 0.21
CA THR A 214 -17.63 -5.48 -1.05
C THR A 214 -16.29 -6.18 -0.86
N ILE A 215 -15.42 -5.67 0.02
CA ILE A 215 -14.03 -6.13 0.10
C ILE A 215 -13.80 -7.20 1.17
N ASN A 216 -14.42 -7.08 2.35
CA ASN A 216 -14.18 -8.01 3.45
C ASN A 216 -14.47 -9.48 3.11
N PRO A 217 -15.49 -9.83 2.29
CA PRO A 217 -15.70 -11.21 1.87
C PRO A 217 -14.52 -11.83 1.11
N ALA A 218 -13.70 -11.01 0.43
CA ALA A 218 -12.56 -11.48 -0.36
C ALA A 218 -11.51 -12.21 0.48
N CYS A 219 -11.37 -11.85 1.76
CA CYS A 219 -10.52 -12.54 2.74
C CYS A 219 -10.84 -14.03 2.92
N ARG A 220 -12.06 -14.44 2.56
CA ARG A 220 -12.56 -15.81 2.76
C ARG A 220 -12.49 -16.64 1.48
N LEU A 221 -12.13 -16.03 0.34
CA LEU A 221 -12.17 -16.70 -0.97
C LEU A 221 -10.94 -17.57 -1.25
N SER A 222 -9.82 -17.33 -0.57
CA SER A 222 -8.59 -18.11 -0.77
C SER A 222 -7.71 -18.13 0.46
N ASN A 223 -7.21 -19.30 0.83
CA ASN A 223 -6.21 -19.47 1.89
C ASN A 223 -4.80 -18.98 1.50
N LYS A 224 -4.60 -18.57 0.23
CA LYS A 224 -3.34 -18.03 -0.27
C LYS A 224 -3.30 -16.52 -0.31
N VAL A 225 -4.45 -15.84 -0.25
CA VAL A 225 -4.50 -14.37 -0.17
C VAL A 225 -4.33 -13.98 1.30
N ALA A 226 -3.31 -13.18 1.58
CA ALA A 226 -2.99 -12.74 2.95
C ALA A 226 -2.95 -11.22 3.10
N LEU A 227 -2.97 -10.50 1.97
CA LEU A 227 -2.88 -9.05 1.91
C LEU A 227 -3.81 -8.55 0.82
N ILE A 228 -4.76 -7.70 1.19
CA ILE A 228 -5.72 -7.08 0.28
C ILE A 228 -5.57 -5.56 0.39
N GLY A 229 -5.60 -4.87 -0.74
CA GLY A 229 -5.60 -3.42 -0.77
C GLY A 229 -6.59 -2.85 -1.77
N LEU A 230 -6.78 -1.53 -1.71
CA LEU A 230 -7.59 -0.80 -2.69
C LEU A 230 -6.69 -0.15 -3.74
N GLU A 231 -7.20 0.06 -4.96
CA GLU A 231 -6.51 0.82 -6.00
C GLU A 231 -6.78 2.32 -5.84
N TYR A 232 -5.83 3.16 -6.29
CA TYR A 232 -6.14 4.59 -6.44
C TYR A 232 -7.17 4.78 -7.54
N ASP A 233 -8.13 5.65 -7.30
CA ASP A 233 -9.22 5.93 -8.24
C ASP A 233 -8.73 6.27 -9.66
N GLN A 234 -7.65 7.06 -9.75
CA GLN A 234 -7.03 7.46 -11.02
C GLN A 234 -6.38 6.30 -11.81
N PHE A 235 -6.25 5.12 -11.21
CA PHE A 235 -5.72 3.92 -11.86
C PHE A 235 -6.76 2.79 -11.94
N ALA A 236 -7.92 2.92 -11.29
CA ALA A 236 -8.96 1.89 -11.30
C ALA A 236 -9.50 1.58 -12.71
N TRP A 237 -9.44 2.55 -13.63
CA TRP A 237 -9.90 2.43 -15.02
C TRP A 237 -8.82 1.94 -16.00
N SER A 238 -7.53 1.94 -15.62
CA SER A 238 -6.42 1.74 -16.58
C SER A 238 -6.10 0.27 -16.89
N SER A 239 -6.88 -0.68 -16.36
CA SER A 239 -6.64 -2.12 -16.59
C SER A 239 -7.25 -2.58 -17.92
N PRO A 240 -6.43 -3.05 -18.88
CA PRO A 240 -6.92 -3.55 -20.18
C PRO A 240 -7.65 -4.89 -20.08
N GLU A 241 -7.44 -5.64 -18.99
CA GLU A 241 -8.16 -6.86 -18.68
C GLU A 241 -9.20 -6.54 -17.59
N HIS A 242 -10.46 -6.89 -17.86
CA HIS A 242 -11.64 -6.65 -17.01
C HIS A 242 -11.63 -7.41 -15.66
N SER A 243 -10.45 -7.67 -15.08
CA SER A 243 -10.34 -8.28 -13.76
C SER A 243 -10.46 -7.24 -12.67
N ASP A 244 -11.43 -7.45 -11.78
CA ASP A 244 -11.65 -6.68 -10.55
C ASP A 244 -10.46 -6.71 -9.59
N TRP A 245 -9.46 -7.57 -9.83
CA TRP A 245 -8.32 -7.79 -8.95
C TRP A 245 -6.98 -7.73 -9.68
N SER A 246 -6.01 -7.02 -9.09
CA SER A 246 -4.60 -7.14 -9.42
C SER A 246 -3.93 -8.09 -8.43
N THR A 247 -3.41 -9.23 -8.88
CA THR A 247 -2.75 -10.20 -8.00
C THR A 247 -1.23 -9.97 -8.01
N ASN A 248 -0.57 -10.25 -6.88
CA ASN A 248 0.89 -10.11 -6.70
C ASN A 248 1.41 -8.71 -7.03
N SER A 249 0.66 -7.70 -6.59
CA SER A 249 1.00 -6.27 -6.75
C SER A 249 1.27 -5.62 -5.39
N TYR A 250 1.66 -4.34 -5.41
CA TYR A 250 1.72 -3.56 -4.17
C TYR A 250 0.33 -3.31 -3.60
N THR A 251 0.25 -3.17 -2.29
CA THR A 251 -0.92 -2.61 -1.59
C THR A 251 -0.43 -1.50 -0.68
N ASN A 252 -1.10 -0.36 -0.67
CA ASN A 252 -0.76 0.79 0.16
C ASN A 252 -2.03 1.55 0.55
N VAL A 253 -1.90 2.49 1.50
CA VAL A 253 -2.95 3.39 2.01
C VAL A 253 -4.13 2.71 2.70
N CYS A 254 -4.77 1.72 2.09
CA CYS A 254 -5.88 0.95 2.65
C CYS A 254 -5.56 -0.53 2.54
N LEU A 255 -5.13 -1.16 3.64
CA LEU A 255 -4.63 -2.53 3.66
C LEU A 255 -5.44 -3.39 4.64
N LEU A 256 -5.95 -4.52 4.16
CA LEU A 256 -6.58 -5.58 4.94
C LEU A 256 -5.65 -6.78 4.98
N MET A 257 -5.25 -7.20 6.18
CA MET A 257 -4.17 -8.16 6.39
C MET A 257 -4.61 -9.35 7.23
N SER A 258 -4.14 -10.55 6.85
CA SER A 258 -4.30 -11.75 7.67
C SER A 258 -3.30 -11.72 8.82
N ASN A 259 -3.80 -11.61 10.04
CA ASN A 259 -2.99 -11.61 11.26
C ASN A 259 -2.27 -12.95 11.46
N LYS A 260 -2.97 -14.06 11.20
CA LYS A 260 -2.40 -15.41 11.30
C LYS A 260 -1.16 -15.55 10.41
N VAL A 261 -1.30 -15.26 9.12
CA VAL A 261 -0.18 -15.39 8.17
C VAL A 261 0.94 -14.40 8.52
N LEU A 262 0.61 -13.17 8.88
CA LEU A 262 1.58 -12.16 9.28
C LEU A 262 2.44 -12.64 10.46
N ARG A 263 1.82 -13.26 11.47
CA ARG A 263 2.49 -13.78 12.67
C ARG A 263 3.31 -15.03 12.37
N GLU A 264 2.72 -16.02 11.67
CA GLU A 264 3.40 -17.26 11.27
C GLU A 264 4.67 -16.98 10.47
N LEU A 265 4.62 -15.98 9.60
CA LEU A 265 5.75 -15.60 8.75
C LEU A 265 6.69 -14.58 9.39
N GLY A 266 6.36 -14.01 10.56
CA GLY A 266 7.14 -12.95 11.18
C GLY A 266 7.28 -11.71 10.30
N ILE A 267 6.22 -11.33 9.57
CA ILE A 267 6.22 -10.16 8.69
C ILE A 267 6.09 -8.89 9.53
N ARG A 268 6.88 -7.87 9.17
CA ARG A 268 6.94 -6.55 9.81
C ARG A 268 7.18 -5.47 8.76
N TYR A 269 6.76 -4.25 9.02
CA TYR A 269 7.16 -3.10 8.21
C TYR A 269 8.65 -2.85 8.40
N ARG A 270 9.40 -2.78 7.29
CA ARG A 270 10.84 -2.50 7.27
C ARG A 270 11.12 -1.21 6.52
N GLY A 271 12.23 -0.56 6.89
CA GLY A 271 12.64 0.69 6.28
C GLY A 271 11.75 1.87 6.69
N ARG A 272 12.23 3.07 6.38
CA ARG A 272 11.53 4.34 6.68
C ARG A 272 10.67 4.83 5.51
N VAL A 273 10.95 4.33 4.32
CA VAL A 273 10.24 4.61 3.07
C VAL A 273 10.05 3.31 2.31
N ARG A 274 9.03 3.26 1.44
CA ARG A 274 8.72 2.07 0.61
C ARG A 274 8.33 0.84 1.43
N GLU A 275 7.95 1.04 2.67
CA GLU A 275 7.56 0.01 3.62
C GLU A 275 6.35 -0.80 3.15
N ASP A 276 5.42 -0.19 2.39
CA ASP A 276 4.28 -0.88 1.79
C ASP A 276 4.69 -1.85 0.68
N TYR A 277 5.68 -1.47 -0.13
CA TYR A 277 6.18 -2.31 -1.21
C TYR A 277 6.97 -3.48 -0.61
N ASP A 278 7.78 -3.17 0.39
CA ASP A 278 8.52 -4.16 1.16
C ASP A 278 7.58 -5.19 1.78
N LEU A 279 6.52 -4.74 2.47
CA LEU A 279 5.52 -5.62 3.07
C LEU A 279 4.86 -6.53 2.04
N SER A 280 4.44 -5.96 0.91
CA SER A 280 3.82 -6.71 -0.18
C SER A 280 4.74 -7.83 -0.70
N LEU A 281 6.02 -7.50 -0.92
CA LEU A 281 7.04 -8.46 -1.37
C LEU A 281 7.33 -9.53 -0.32
N GLN A 282 7.30 -9.21 0.98
CA GLN A 282 7.45 -10.21 2.05
C GLN A 282 6.37 -11.28 2.01
N PHE A 283 5.10 -10.93 1.79
CA PHE A 283 4.03 -11.92 1.62
C PHE A 283 4.22 -12.73 0.35
N ILE A 284 4.48 -12.06 -0.78
CA ILE A 284 4.59 -12.70 -2.10
C ILE A 284 5.72 -13.72 -2.13
N THR A 285 6.91 -13.33 -1.67
CA THR A 285 8.08 -14.22 -1.64
C THR A 285 7.96 -15.35 -0.63
N LYS A 286 7.02 -15.29 0.32
CA LYS A 286 6.74 -16.41 1.24
C LYS A 286 5.61 -17.32 0.75
N GLY A 287 5.24 -17.21 -0.52
CA GLY A 287 4.25 -18.10 -1.17
C GLY A 287 2.79 -17.73 -0.91
N TYR A 288 2.54 -16.52 -0.40
CA TYR A 288 1.21 -15.94 -0.30
C TYR A 288 0.99 -14.92 -1.43
N LYS A 289 -0.24 -14.44 -1.57
CA LYS A 289 -0.63 -13.48 -2.60
C LYS A 289 -1.10 -12.19 -1.97
N SER A 290 -0.73 -11.10 -2.61
CA SER A 290 -1.42 -9.82 -2.44
C SER A 290 -2.50 -9.68 -3.51
N GLN A 291 -3.59 -9.00 -3.17
CA GLN A 291 -4.65 -8.63 -4.10
C GLN A 291 -4.98 -7.15 -3.96
N ARG A 292 -5.02 -6.42 -5.06
CA ARG A 292 -5.46 -5.04 -5.07
C ARG A 292 -6.76 -4.91 -5.86
N SER A 293 -7.81 -4.44 -5.19
CA SER A 293 -9.13 -4.25 -5.77
C SER A 293 -9.11 -3.10 -6.78
N ARG A 294 -9.59 -3.36 -7.99
CA ARG A 294 -9.93 -2.35 -9.00
C ARG A 294 -11.42 -2.04 -9.06
N LYS A 295 -12.25 -2.89 -8.45
CA LYS A 295 -13.70 -2.69 -8.33
C LYS A 295 -14.01 -1.55 -7.36
N VAL A 296 -13.39 -1.56 -6.18
CA VAL A 296 -13.47 -0.48 -5.20
C VAL A 296 -12.11 0.20 -5.07
N SER A 297 -12.13 1.52 -5.12
CA SER A 297 -10.97 2.40 -5.13
C SER A 297 -11.09 3.50 -4.06
N PHE A 298 -10.01 4.25 -3.86
CA PHE A 298 -9.99 5.42 -2.99
C PHE A 298 -9.35 6.63 -3.67
N ARG A 299 -9.66 7.83 -3.15
CA ARG A 299 -8.91 9.05 -3.45
C ARG A 299 -8.22 9.52 -2.18
N ALA A 300 -6.96 9.90 -2.33
CA ALA A 300 -6.21 10.65 -1.34
C ALA A 300 -5.59 11.87 -2.04
N PRO A 301 -5.21 12.92 -1.30
CA PRO A 301 -4.47 14.04 -1.85
C PRO A 301 -3.14 13.60 -2.46
N ALA A 302 -2.56 14.46 -3.31
CA ALA A 302 -1.27 14.17 -3.88
C ALA A 302 -0.21 14.06 -2.77
N MET A 303 0.75 13.15 -2.95
CA MET A 303 1.80 12.92 -1.96
C MET A 303 2.53 14.22 -1.63
N GLY A 304 2.58 14.56 -0.34
CA GLY A 304 3.26 15.76 0.14
C GLY A 304 2.46 17.06 0.03
N THR A 305 1.20 17.06 -0.39
CA THR A 305 0.39 18.30 -0.40
C THR A 305 -0.27 18.62 0.94
N ASN A 306 -0.43 17.61 1.80
CA ASN A 306 -1.08 17.77 3.10
C ASN A 306 -0.07 18.07 4.21
N LYS A 307 -0.53 18.76 5.26
CA LYS A 307 0.20 18.88 6.53
C LYS A 307 0.30 17.51 7.20
N GLY A 308 1.41 17.31 7.92
CA GLY A 308 1.62 16.12 8.74
C GLY A 308 2.30 14.96 8.01
N GLY A 309 2.30 13.80 8.67
CA GLY A 309 2.93 12.58 8.16
C GLY A 309 4.42 12.72 7.85
N MET A 310 4.86 12.09 6.76
CA MET A 310 6.27 11.99 6.37
C MET A 310 6.78 13.16 5.51
N LYS A 311 5.97 14.20 5.26
CA LYS A 311 6.33 15.32 4.37
C LYS A 311 7.69 15.96 4.75
N PRO A 312 7.96 16.34 6.02
CA PRO A 312 9.24 16.94 6.38
C PRO A 312 10.44 16.05 6.06
N TYR A 313 10.28 14.73 6.20
CA TYR A 313 11.31 13.76 5.89
C TYR A 313 11.61 13.70 4.38
N TYR A 314 10.56 13.66 3.53
CA TYR A 314 10.73 13.68 2.09
C TYR A 314 11.39 14.95 1.57
N ASP A 315 11.14 16.09 2.21
CA ASP A 315 11.70 17.38 1.81
C ASP A 315 13.16 17.56 2.23
N THR A 316 13.62 16.86 3.28
CA THR A 316 14.92 17.14 3.91
C THR A 316 15.94 16.00 3.86
N GLN A 317 15.53 14.76 3.58
CA GLN A 317 16.37 13.56 3.75
C GLN A 317 16.65 12.81 2.45
N GLU A 318 16.93 13.53 1.36
CA GLU A 318 17.16 12.95 0.03
C GLU A 318 18.27 11.87 0.03
N ALA A 319 19.42 12.15 0.65
CA ALA A 319 20.53 11.20 0.73
C ALA A 319 20.15 9.91 1.46
N GLU A 320 19.37 10.01 2.54
CA GLU A 320 18.88 8.84 3.27
C GLU A 320 17.87 8.04 2.42
N ILE A 321 17.02 8.72 1.66
CA ILE A 321 16.06 8.09 0.73
C ILE A 321 16.80 7.30 -0.36
N ILE A 322 17.84 7.88 -0.96
CA ILE A 322 18.67 7.19 -1.97
C ILE A 322 19.34 5.96 -1.36
N ALA A 323 19.91 6.07 -0.16
CA ALA A 323 20.52 4.93 0.53
C ALA A 323 19.50 3.84 0.92
N ASN A 324 18.26 4.22 1.25
CA ASN A 324 17.18 3.25 1.47
C ASN A 324 16.74 2.57 0.17
N ASN A 325 16.63 3.31 -0.93
CA ASN A 325 16.31 2.76 -2.25
C ASN A 325 17.34 1.72 -2.70
N LYS A 326 18.63 2.00 -2.51
CA LYS A 326 19.69 1.03 -2.80
C LYS A 326 19.54 -0.26 -1.98
N ARG A 327 19.39 -0.12 -0.67
CA ARG A 327 19.16 -1.27 0.24
C ARG A 327 17.92 -2.07 -0.15
N PHE A 328 16.85 -1.38 -0.59
CA PHE A 328 15.63 -2.01 -1.06
C PHE A 328 15.88 -2.85 -2.32
N VAL A 329 16.59 -2.29 -3.31
CA VAL A 329 16.94 -3.01 -4.54
C VAL A 329 17.82 -4.22 -4.24
N ASP A 330 18.84 -4.06 -3.40
CA ASP A 330 19.73 -5.16 -3.00
C ASP A 330 18.96 -6.27 -2.26
N GLU A 331 18.02 -5.90 -1.39
CA GLU A 331 17.20 -6.86 -0.66
C GLU A 331 16.22 -7.62 -1.58
N TRP A 332 15.70 -6.96 -2.61
CA TRP A 332 14.65 -7.52 -3.46
C TRP A 332 15.11 -7.92 -4.85
N TYR A 333 16.41 -7.87 -5.14
CA TYR A 333 16.95 -8.33 -6.43
C TYR A 333 16.62 -9.82 -6.67
N PRO A 334 16.15 -10.21 -7.88
CA PRO A 334 15.98 -9.41 -9.11
C PRO A 334 14.57 -8.83 -9.32
N LEU A 335 13.69 -8.89 -8.31
CA LEU A 335 12.31 -8.38 -8.37
C LEU A 335 12.26 -6.86 -8.53
N CYS A 336 13.33 -6.16 -8.12
CA CYS A 336 13.42 -4.71 -8.09
C CYS A 336 14.71 -4.22 -8.78
N GLU A 337 14.64 -3.02 -9.34
CA GLU A 337 15.78 -2.34 -9.97
C GLU A 337 15.73 -0.84 -9.66
N GLU A 338 16.88 -0.18 -9.77
CA GLU A 338 16.97 1.28 -9.75
C GLU A 338 16.38 1.84 -11.05
N GLN A 339 15.72 3.00 -10.96
CA GLN A 339 15.21 3.73 -12.12
C GLN A 339 15.36 5.23 -11.90
N LEU A 340 15.36 5.99 -12.99
CA LEU A 340 15.26 7.45 -12.94
C LEU A 340 13.81 7.85 -13.25
N LYS A 341 13.26 8.80 -12.51
CA LYS A 341 11.86 9.21 -12.62
C LYS A 341 11.73 10.71 -12.89
N GLY A 342 10.82 11.05 -13.80
CA GLY A 342 10.49 12.44 -14.14
C GLY A 342 11.52 13.07 -15.10
N LYS A 343 11.25 14.33 -15.45
CA LYS A 343 12.11 15.12 -16.34
C LYS A 343 13.50 15.35 -15.74
N ASP A 344 13.55 15.55 -14.43
CA ASP A 344 14.79 15.84 -13.68
C ASP A 344 15.62 14.58 -13.37
N GLN A 345 15.23 13.43 -13.93
CA GLN A 345 15.96 12.15 -13.79
C GLN A 345 16.26 11.79 -12.32
N ARG A 346 15.30 12.02 -11.43
CA ARG A 346 15.47 11.76 -10.00
C ARG A 346 15.63 10.26 -9.73
N PRO A 347 16.63 9.83 -8.94
CA PRO A 347 16.77 8.43 -8.54
C PRO A 347 15.53 7.89 -7.81
N ASP A 348 15.06 6.72 -8.22
CA ASP A 348 13.93 6.01 -7.65
C ASP A 348 14.09 4.48 -7.83
N ILE A 349 13.12 3.70 -7.37
CA ILE A 349 13.07 2.24 -7.55
C ILE A 349 11.90 1.82 -8.42
N ARG A 350 12.06 0.71 -9.14
CA ARG A 350 10.99 0.02 -9.84
C ARG A 350 10.89 -1.41 -9.32
N VAL A 351 9.70 -1.78 -8.85
CA VAL A 351 9.37 -3.19 -8.61
C VAL A 351 8.69 -3.74 -9.86
N LYS A 352 9.14 -4.91 -10.35
CA LYS A 352 8.67 -5.54 -11.58
C LYS A 352 7.41 -6.39 -11.34
N TRP A 353 6.34 -5.76 -10.86
CA TRP A 353 5.09 -6.45 -10.48
C TRP A 353 4.51 -7.35 -11.60
N GLN A 354 4.55 -6.91 -12.86
CA GLN A 354 4.04 -7.67 -14.01
C GLN A 354 4.87 -8.90 -14.37
N GLN A 355 6.10 -9.00 -13.84
CA GLN A 355 7.01 -10.12 -14.08
C GLN A 355 7.18 -10.99 -12.84
N MET A 356 6.35 -10.79 -11.81
CA MET A 356 6.52 -11.42 -10.50
C MET A 356 6.59 -12.94 -10.62
N ASP A 357 5.68 -13.56 -11.38
CA ASP A 357 5.65 -15.02 -11.56
C ASP A 357 6.92 -15.57 -12.24
N LYS A 358 7.56 -14.78 -13.12
CA LYS A 358 8.82 -15.15 -13.79
C LYS A 358 10.04 -14.95 -12.90
N LEU A 359 10.04 -13.89 -12.08
CA LEU A 359 11.21 -13.48 -11.30
C LEU A 359 11.25 -14.10 -9.90
N LEU A 360 10.12 -14.57 -9.36
CA LEU A 360 10.04 -15.24 -8.06
C LEU A 360 11.00 -16.44 -7.94
N PRO A 361 11.06 -17.39 -8.90
CA PRO A 361 12.03 -18.49 -8.85
C PRO A 361 13.47 -17.99 -8.83
N LEU A 362 13.79 -16.97 -9.62
CA LEU A 362 15.13 -16.37 -9.67
C LEU A 362 15.50 -15.67 -8.35
N TYR A 363 14.56 -14.98 -7.72
CA TYR A 363 14.73 -14.40 -6.39
C TYR A 363 15.11 -15.47 -5.36
N HIS A 364 14.38 -16.59 -5.34
CA HIS A 364 14.67 -17.69 -4.42
C HIS A 364 16.02 -18.34 -4.69
N PHE A 365 16.37 -18.53 -5.96
CA PHE A 365 17.70 -19.01 -6.35
C PHE A 365 18.79 -18.06 -5.84
N TYR A 366 18.67 -16.77 -6.16
CA TYR A 366 19.64 -15.74 -5.76
C TYR A 366 19.82 -15.69 -4.23
N LYS A 367 18.72 -15.60 -3.46
CA LYS A 367 18.78 -15.55 -1.99
C LYS A 367 19.38 -16.82 -1.39
N THR A 368 19.21 -17.97 -2.03
CA THR A 368 19.85 -19.22 -1.59
C THR A 368 21.35 -19.16 -1.82
N GLN A 369 21.79 -18.73 -3.01
CA GLN A 369 23.22 -18.58 -3.33
C GLN A 369 23.92 -17.58 -2.40
N THR A 370 23.33 -16.40 -2.17
CA THR A 370 23.94 -15.39 -1.27
C THR A 370 24.12 -15.93 0.15
N LYS A 371 23.16 -16.73 0.66
CA LYS A 371 23.29 -17.37 1.97
C LYS A 371 24.43 -18.37 2.00
N ILE A 372 24.56 -19.20 0.96
CA ILE A 372 25.64 -20.18 0.83
C ILE A 372 27.00 -19.45 0.81
N SER A 373 27.18 -18.44 -0.05
CA SER A 373 28.42 -17.66 -0.12
C SER A 373 28.75 -16.99 1.21
N ALA A 374 27.76 -16.41 1.90
CA ALA A 374 27.95 -15.80 3.21
C ALA A 374 28.37 -16.81 4.30
N MET A 375 27.95 -18.08 4.20
CA MET A 375 28.40 -19.14 5.10
C MET A 375 29.89 -19.47 4.89
N PHE A 376 30.35 -19.52 3.63
CA PHE A 376 31.74 -19.84 3.30
C PHE A 376 32.72 -18.67 3.48
N SER A 377 32.25 -17.42 3.44
CA SER A 377 33.09 -16.23 3.68
C SER A 377 33.35 -15.92 5.17
N ARG A 378 32.72 -16.65 6.11
CA ARG A 378 33.04 -16.50 7.54
C ARG A 378 34.38 -17.16 7.83
N LYS A 379 35.42 -16.34 8.07
CA LYS A 379 36.72 -16.83 8.57
C LYS A 379 36.48 -17.72 9.80
N PRO A 380 37.12 -18.90 9.90
CA PRO A 380 37.00 -19.73 11.08
C PRO A 380 37.41 -18.91 12.32
N LYS A 381 36.62 -19.02 13.41
CA LYS A 381 36.98 -18.43 14.69
C LYS A 381 38.41 -18.89 15.04
N PRO A 382 39.33 -18.00 15.41
CA PRO A 382 40.65 -18.43 15.85
C PRO A 382 40.47 -19.43 16.99
N CYS A 383 41.05 -20.62 16.82
CA CYS A 383 41.07 -21.64 17.85
C CYS A 383 41.68 -21.02 19.12
N PRO A 384 41.08 -21.18 20.31
CA PRO A 384 41.71 -20.69 21.53
C PRO A 384 43.10 -21.29 21.63
N GLN A 385 44.12 -20.44 21.67
CA GLN A 385 45.50 -20.87 21.82
C GLN A 385 45.61 -21.64 23.14
N VAL A 386 45.74 -22.96 23.03
CA VAL A 386 46.12 -23.81 24.15
C VAL A 386 47.53 -23.39 24.53
N GLY A 387 47.69 -22.90 25.77
CA GLY A 387 48.97 -22.43 26.29
C GLY A 387 50.05 -23.49 26.13
N ALA A 388 51.21 -23.06 25.66
CA ALA A 388 52.39 -23.86 25.46
C ALA A 388 52.87 -24.47 26.79
N GLY A 389 52.49 -25.73 27.05
CA GLY A 389 53.18 -26.63 27.97
C GLY A 389 54.14 -27.50 27.16
N GLY A 390 55.44 -27.38 27.46
CA GLY A 390 56.53 -27.83 26.60
C GLY A 390 56.61 -29.32 26.33
N PHE A 391 57.18 -29.63 25.16
CA PHE A 391 57.86 -30.90 24.88
C PHE A 391 59.16 -30.61 24.11
N PRO A 392 60.20 -31.44 24.28
CA PRO A 392 61.57 -31.10 23.94
C PRO A 392 61.88 -31.32 22.46
N GLU A 393 62.91 -30.60 22.02
CA GLU A 393 63.46 -30.56 20.66
C GLU A 393 63.81 -31.93 20.07
N ALA A 394 63.54 -32.08 18.77
CA ALA A 394 64.17 -33.06 17.91
C ALA A 394 64.56 -32.39 16.57
N PRO A 395 65.64 -32.86 15.91
CA PRO A 395 66.51 -31.98 15.11
C PRO A 395 66.13 -31.86 13.63
N ALA A 396 66.67 -30.80 13.05
CA ALA A 396 66.48 -30.29 11.71
C ALA A 396 66.58 -31.31 10.56
N LYS A 397 65.63 -31.21 9.62
CA LYS A 397 65.82 -31.53 8.20
C LYS A 397 65.20 -30.43 7.33
N THR A 398 65.98 -30.03 6.32
CA THR A 398 65.78 -29.01 5.29
C THR A 398 64.60 -29.33 4.34
N PRO A 399 64.11 -28.34 3.55
CA PRO A 399 62.78 -28.37 2.96
C PRO A 399 62.77 -28.98 1.55
N GLU A 400 61.73 -29.75 1.25
CA GLU A 400 61.32 -30.03 -0.12
C GLU A 400 60.10 -29.15 -0.45
N ALA A 401 60.28 -28.31 -1.47
CA ALA A 401 59.24 -27.49 -2.05
C ALA A 401 58.23 -28.37 -2.80
N THR A 402 56.94 -28.15 -2.56
CA THR A 402 55.89 -28.48 -3.52
C THR A 402 54.93 -27.31 -3.59
N GLU A 403 55.03 -26.59 -4.71
CA GLU A 403 54.03 -25.62 -5.17
C GLU A 403 52.70 -26.35 -5.39
N ALA A 404 51.69 -25.97 -4.60
CA ALA A 404 50.30 -26.24 -4.93
C ALA A 404 49.66 -24.91 -5.35
N THR A 405 49.71 -24.64 -6.64
CA THR A 405 48.99 -23.55 -7.30
C THR A 405 47.49 -23.81 -7.17
N GLN A 406 46.83 -23.18 -6.20
CA GLN A 406 45.38 -23.08 -6.18
C GLN A 406 44.95 -22.02 -7.19
N ALA A 407 44.60 -22.46 -8.39
CA ALA A 407 43.81 -21.67 -9.33
C ALA A 407 42.36 -21.63 -8.81
N THR A 408 41.98 -20.53 -8.19
CA THR A 408 40.57 -20.18 -8.02
C THR A 408 40.07 -19.62 -9.33
N GLU A 409 39.52 -20.46 -10.21
CA GLU A 409 38.68 -20.01 -11.30
C GLU A 409 37.39 -19.44 -10.70
N GLY A 410 37.31 -18.11 -10.65
CA GLY A 410 36.07 -17.40 -10.39
C GLY A 410 35.16 -17.62 -11.58
N VAL A 411 34.06 -18.33 -11.39
CA VAL A 411 32.96 -18.37 -12.36
C VAL A 411 32.39 -16.96 -12.44
N ASP A 412 32.48 -16.34 -13.61
CA ASP A 412 31.91 -15.03 -13.89
C ASP A 412 30.37 -15.12 -13.75
N LEU A 413 29.84 -14.41 -12.76
CA LEU A 413 28.42 -14.35 -12.41
C LEU A 413 27.54 -13.85 -13.58
N ALA A 414 28.13 -13.23 -14.60
CA ALA A 414 27.42 -12.78 -15.79
C ALA A 414 27.04 -13.93 -16.75
N GLU A 415 27.86 -14.97 -16.90
CA GLU A 415 27.61 -16.04 -17.88
C GLU A 415 26.57 -17.06 -17.39
N ALA A 416 26.50 -17.33 -16.10
CA ALA A 416 25.51 -18.27 -15.54
C ALA A 416 24.07 -17.77 -15.66
N VAL A 417 23.85 -16.46 -15.81
CA VAL A 417 22.52 -15.86 -16.00
C VAL A 417 21.99 -16.04 -17.43
N VAL A 418 22.87 -16.23 -18.41
CA VAL A 418 22.48 -16.39 -19.82
C VAL A 418 22.00 -17.81 -20.12
N VAL A 419 22.54 -18.82 -19.43
CA VAL A 419 22.28 -20.25 -19.74
C VAL A 419 20.91 -20.75 -19.24
N MET A 420 20.19 -20.00 -18.38
CA MET A 420 18.85 -20.40 -17.90
C MET A 420 17.70 -19.55 -18.48
N VAL A 421 17.99 -18.62 -19.39
CA VAL A 421 16.96 -17.80 -20.06
C VAL A 421 16.63 -18.33 -21.47
N GLU A 422 17.37 -19.32 -21.97
CA GLU A 422 16.96 -20.23 -23.06
C GLU A 422 16.29 -21.47 -22.49
#